data_AF-A0A439Z851-F1
#
_entry.id   AF-A0A439Z851-F1
#
_cell.length_a   1.000
_cell.length_b   1.000
_cell.length_c   1.000
_cell.angle_alpha   90.00
_cell.angle_beta   90.00
_cell.angle_gamma   90.00
#
_symmetry.space_group_name_H-M   'P 1'
#
loop_
_entity.id
_entity.type
_entity.pdbx_description
1 polymer ?
#
loop_
_entity_poly.entity_id
_entity_poly.type
_entity_poly.pdbx_seq_one_letter_code
_entity_poly.pdbx_strand_id
1 'polypeptide(L)'
;MGDYSNIGTASGSFTDDAGHTATPQDTDPSSYFGADPHITLDKKTNGVDHGLNIFQGQPVTWTYDVKNDGNVALSNVVVTDDNGTPGIGDDFHPAAILSGGFNSGDANQNGLLDVGETWHYQATGTAQLGGYVNNATATTDAYTDTAGHSRTPSATDSSDYEGYSNKALTQGFWGSHTDAWDNIPGNEGNPTKSAVKSGVLSSLDVNPSVDDPATVGVDESKYLLLGDANHNGLVDDDHNLWISISLAKSIESSSTSGDARVIMLQQAIAAQLNIDNGVAQPFNLIDEAVMWLKGQGAWASLGVNLDSNNDGFIDTNGAGTALAGPAVKTSSIAWNKYVDVIDPASGIADWNGGQEANGEGLKNALMWFNQDQLVTSGPGGNVGWFNGTTIIDEHPNTLDQFWLTLHEVGGLTGIK
;
A
#
# COMPACT_ATOMS: atom_id res chain seq x y z
N MET A 1 -14.02 30.27 32.00
CA MET A 1 -14.84 30.56 30.82
C MET A 1 -16.24 30.92 31.27
N GLY A 2 -16.93 31.81 30.54
CA GLY A 2 -18.29 32.26 30.88
C GLY A 2 -18.33 33.60 31.64
N ASP A 3 -19.50 33.92 32.18
CA ASP A 3 -19.78 35.20 32.85
C ASP A 3 -18.98 35.35 34.15
N TYR A 4 -18.29 36.48 34.28
CA TYR A 4 -17.66 36.93 35.51
C TYR A 4 -18.27 38.25 35.95
N SER A 5 -18.52 38.41 37.25
CA SER A 5 -18.88 39.70 37.84
C SER A 5 -18.18 39.90 39.19
N ASN A 6 -17.84 41.16 39.48
CA ASN A 6 -17.36 41.60 40.78
C ASN A 6 -18.01 42.93 41.15
N ILE A 7 -18.10 43.22 42.44
CA ILE A 7 -18.68 44.47 42.95
C ILE A 7 -17.63 45.15 43.82
N GLY A 8 -17.20 46.34 43.41
CA GLY A 8 -16.43 47.24 44.27
C GLY A 8 -17.34 47.86 45.31
N THR A 9 -16.94 47.89 46.58
CA THR A 9 -17.71 48.52 47.66
C THR A 9 -16.88 49.58 48.35
N ALA A 10 -17.39 50.81 48.41
CA ALA A 10 -16.85 51.88 49.23
C ALA A 10 -17.75 52.05 50.47
N SER A 11 -17.16 52.15 51.66
CA SER A 11 -17.91 52.42 52.88
C SER A 11 -17.22 53.50 53.72
N GLY A 12 -18.02 54.31 54.40
CA GLY A 12 -17.55 55.31 55.35
C GLY A 12 -18.29 55.19 56.68
N SER A 13 -17.76 55.82 57.72
CA SER A 13 -18.44 55.98 59.01
C SER A 13 -18.22 57.41 59.48
N PHE A 14 -19.29 58.07 59.90
CA PHE A 14 -19.24 59.38 60.53
C PHE A 14 -20.05 59.33 61.81
N THR A 15 -19.49 59.83 62.91
CA THR A 15 -20.22 60.03 64.17
C THR A 15 -20.24 61.52 64.49
N ASP A 16 -21.43 62.08 64.67
CA ASP A 16 -21.60 63.49 65.01
C ASP A 16 -21.28 63.77 66.50
N ASP A 17 -21.18 65.04 66.86
CA ASP A 17 -20.90 65.48 68.25
C ASP A 17 -22.03 65.13 69.23
N ALA A 18 -23.20 64.71 68.74
CA ALA A 18 -24.34 64.25 69.53
C ALA A 18 -24.36 62.72 69.72
N GLY A 19 -23.40 62.00 69.11
CA GLY A 19 -23.24 60.55 69.23
C GLY A 19 -24.05 59.73 68.21
N HIS A 20 -24.61 60.33 67.17
CA HIS A 20 -25.24 59.58 66.08
C HIS A 20 -24.21 59.13 65.04
N THR A 21 -24.23 57.86 64.68
CA THR A 21 -23.37 57.30 63.64
C THR A 21 -24.14 57.04 62.34
N ALA A 22 -23.56 57.42 61.21
CA ALA A 22 -24.02 57.06 59.87
C ALA A 22 -22.93 56.28 59.13
N THR A 23 -23.31 55.21 58.44
CA THR A 23 -22.40 54.36 57.66
C THR A 23 -22.83 54.30 56.19
N PRO A 24 -22.58 55.35 55.40
CA PRO A 24 -22.88 55.33 53.98
C PRO A 24 -22.05 54.25 53.28
N GLN A 25 -22.69 53.58 52.32
CA GLN A 25 -22.07 52.59 51.44
C GLN A 25 -22.43 52.92 50.00
N ASP A 26 -21.48 52.72 49.09
CA ASP A 26 -21.69 52.77 47.65
C ASP A 26 -21.08 51.52 47.01
N THR A 27 -21.68 51.07 45.90
CA THR A 27 -21.28 49.85 45.20
C THR A 27 -21.22 50.07 43.70
N ASP A 28 -20.15 49.59 43.06
CA ASP A 28 -19.94 49.68 41.62
C ASP A 28 -19.70 48.26 41.03
N PRO A 29 -20.65 47.72 40.23
CA PRO A 29 -20.48 46.42 39.60
C PRO A 29 -19.59 46.49 38.35
N SER A 30 -18.79 45.45 38.14
CA SER A 30 -18.02 45.22 36.91
C SER A 30 -18.16 43.76 36.49
N SER A 31 -18.11 43.49 35.18
CA SER A 31 -18.30 42.15 34.62
C SER A 31 -17.59 41.98 33.29
N TYR A 32 -17.23 40.74 32.95
CA TYR A 32 -16.74 40.35 31.62
C TYR A 32 -17.20 38.93 31.27
N PHE A 33 -17.19 38.58 29.98
CA PHE A 33 -17.41 37.21 29.51
C PHE A 33 -16.08 36.60 29.07
N GLY A 34 -15.69 35.46 29.66
CA GLY A 34 -14.49 34.73 29.26
C GLY A 34 -14.76 33.85 28.03
N ALA A 35 -14.40 34.34 26.84
CA ALA A 35 -14.50 33.61 25.59
C ALA A 35 -13.40 32.53 25.45
N ASP A 36 -13.80 31.38 24.93
CA ASP A 36 -12.98 30.22 24.58
C ASP A 36 -13.36 29.74 23.18
N PRO A 37 -12.90 30.43 22.13
CA PRO A 37 -13.10 29.97 20.78
C PRO A 37 -12.25 28.71 20.57
N HIS A 38 -12.88 27.60 20.18
CA HIS A 38 -12.22 26.32 19.96
C HIS A 38 -12.97 25.51 18.90
N ILE A 39 -12.24 24.68 18.17
CA ILE A 39 -12.80 23.73 17.21
C ILE A 39 -12.09 22.39 17.33
N THR A 40 -12.76 21.33 16.90
CA THR A 40 -12.15 20.02 16.61
C THR A 40 -12.35 19.67 15.15
N LEU A 41 -11.47 18.82 14.62
CA LEU A 41 -11.56 18.24 13.29
C LEU A 41 -11.53 16.72 13.43
N ASP A 42 -12.43 16.03 12.75
CA ASP A 42 -12.45 14.57 12.62
C ASP A 42 -12.46 14.23 11.12
N LYS A 43 -11.39 13.58 10.66
CA LYS A 43 -11.14 13.20 9.28
C LYS A 43 -11.23 11.69 9.15
N LYS A 44 -11.87 11.22 8.08
CA LYS A 44 -11.96 9.78 7.78
C LYS A 44 -11.72 9.48 6.32
N THR A 45 -11.07 8.35 6.05
CA THR A 45 -10.94 7.70 4.73
C THR A 45 -12.01 6.62 4.61
N ASN A 46 -12.95 6.77 3.67
CA ASN A 46 -14.06 5.82 3.45
C ASN A 46 -14.86 5.50 4.74
N GLY A 47 -14.98 6.48 5.65
CA GLY A 47 -15.68 6.33 6.93
C GLY A 47 -14.88 5.61 8.03
N VAL A 48 -13.60 5.34 7.80
CA VAL A 48 -12.65 4.79 8.79
C VAL A 48 -11.53 5.80 9.03
N ASP A 49 -11.05 5.87 10.26
CA ASP A 49 -9.98 6.79 10.68
C ASP A 49 -8.59 6.27 10.26
N HIS A 50 -8.20 5.11 10.78
CA HIS A 50 -6.89 4.49 10.56
C HIS A 50 -7.00 2.98 10.28
N GLY A 51 -5.97 2.43 9.63
CA GLY A 51 -5.78 0.98 9.47
C GLY A 51 -6.68 0.34 8.40
N LEU A 52 -7.06 1.11 7.38
CA LEU A 52 -7.85 0.62 6.26
C LEU A 52 -6.92 0.04 5.17
N ASN A 53 -7.26 -1.12 4.63
CA ASN A 53 -6.59 -1.68 3.45
C ASN A 53 -7.45 -1.44 2.22
N ILE A 54 -6.86 -0.84 1.18
CA ILE A 54 -7.56 -0.49 -0.06
C ILE A 54 -6.74 -0.95 -1.25
N PHE A 55 -7.37 -1.58 -2.24
CA PHE A 55 -6.67 -1.88 -3.49
C PHE A 55 -6.41 -0.61 -4.30
N GLN A 56 -5.23 -0.55 -4.91
CA GLN A 56 -4.83 0.57 -5.77
C GLN A 56 -5.90 0.83 -6.85
N GLY A 57 -6.16 2.11 -7.12
CA GLY A 57 -7.12 2.55 -8.13
C GLY A 57 -8.59 2.47 -7.69
N GLN A 58 -8.89 1.90 -6.52
CA GLN A 58 -10.25 1.96 -5.97
C GLN A 58 -10.60 3.39 -5.53
N PRO A 59 -11.87 3.80 -5.65
CA PRO A 59 -12.31 5.13 -5.23
C PRO A 59 -12.14 5.32 -3.72
N VAL A 60 -11.69 6.51 -3.33
CA VAL A 60 -11.56 6.96 -1.94
C VAL A 60 -12.40 8.20 -1.75
N THR A 61 -13.10 8.26 -0.62
CA THR A 61 -13.83 9.45 -0.15
C THR A 61 -13.26 9.86 1.19
N TRP A 62 -12.80 11.12 1.28
CA TRP A 62 -12.40 11.73 2.53
C TRP A 62 -13.54 12.60 3.05
N THR A 63 -13.86 12.47 4.34
CA THR A 63 -14.84 13.29 5.04
C THR A 63 -14.15 14.07 6.15
N TYR A 64 -14.63 15.29 6.40
CA TYR A 64 -14.06 16.21 7.38
C TYR A 64 -15.19 16.83 8.18
N ASP A 65 -15.21 16.59 9.49
CA ASP A 65 -16.21 17.09 10.41
C ASP A 65 -15.57 18.13 11.34
N VAL A 66 -15.86 19.41 11.11
CA VAL A 66 -15.36 20.53 11.93
C VAL A 66 -16.42 20.91 12.95
N LYS A 67 -16.14 20.70 14.23
CA LYS A 67 -17.07 20.99 15.33
C LYS A 67 -16.60 22.18 16.14
N ASN A 68 -17.52 23.07 16.51
CA ASN A 68 -17.28 24.09 17.52
C ASN A 68 -17.70 23.57 18.90
N ASP A 69 -16.73 23.18 19.69
CA ASP A 69 -16.85 22.78 21.09
C ASP A 69 -16.38 23.89 22.06
N GLY A 70 -16.10 25.09 21.53
CA GLY A 70 -15.89 26.30 22.29
C GLY A 70 -17.18 26.91 22.84
N ASN A 71 -17.14 28.19 23.19
CA ASN A 71 -18.29 28.90 23.79
C ASN A 71 -18.72 30.17 23.05
N VAL A 72 -18.21 30.39 21.84
CA VAL A 72 -18.57 31.52 20.97
C VAL A 72 -18.71 31.03 19.53
N ALA A 73 -19.58 31.67 18.74
CA ALA A 73 -19.74 31.38 17.32
C ALA A 73 -18.50 31.82 16.53
N LEU A 74 -18.17 31.07 15.46
CA LEU A 74 -16.97 31.28 14.64
C LEU A 74 -17.33 31.49 13.18
N SER A 75 -16.55 32.28 12.45
CA SER A 75 -16.76 32.57 11.03
C SER A 75 -15.62 32.03 10.17
N ASN A 76 -15.88 31.91 8.87
CA ASN A 76 -14.87 31.58 7.84
C ASN A 76 -14.11 30.28 8.14
N VAL A 77 -14.86 29.19 8.32
CA VAL A 77 -14.26 27.86 8.54
C VAL A 77 -13.66 27.35 7.23
N VAL A 78 -12.33 27.21 7.21
CA VAL A 78 -11.56 26.70 6.08
C VAL A 78 -10.85 25.42 6.50
N VAL A 79 -11.10 24.34 5.75
CA VAL A 79 -10.34 23.08 5.84
C VAL A 79 -9.30 23.08 4.73
N THR A 80 -8.05 22.82 5.08
CA THR A 80 -6.94 22.59 4.15
C THR A 80 -6.44 21.18 4.33
N ASP A 81 -6.35 20.43 3.24
CA ASP A 81 -5.87 19.04 3.19
C ASP A 81 -4.51 19.01 2.49
N ASP A 82 -3.56 18.25 3.02
CA ASP A 82 -2.18 18.16 2.49
C ASP A 82 -2.03 17.20 1.30
N ASN A 83 -3.14 16.62 0.84
CA ASN A 83 -3.19 15.62 -0.23
C ASN A 83 -2.29 14.38 0.02
N GLY A 84 -1.91 14.14 1.28
CA GLY A 84 -0.97 13.09 1.66
C GLY A 84 0.48 13.40 1.33
N THR A 85 0.86 14.68 1.21
CA THR A 85 2.24 15.09 0.96
C THR A 85 2.74 16.11 1.99
N PRO A 86 4.05 16.14 2.30
CA PRO A 86 4.60 17.15 3.23
C PRO A 86 4.66 18.58 2.66
N GLY A 87 4.44 18.75 1.36
CA GLY A 87 4.66 20.02 0.66
C GLY A 87 3.35 20.70 0.30
N ILE A 88 3.29 22.03 0.47
CA ILE A 88 2.05 22.80 0.26
C ILE A 88 1.61 23.01 -1.21
N GLY A 89 2.25 22.31 -2.15
CA GLY A 89 2.12 22.58 -3.59
C GLY A 89 0.83 22.04 -4.20
N ASP A 90 0.30 20.97 -3.60
CA ASP A 90 -0.92 20.27 -4.00
C ASP A 90 -2.00 20.28 -2.91
N ASP A 91 -1.77 20.98 -1.79
CA ASP A 91 -2.77 21.24 -0.77
C ASP A 91 -4.05 21.81 -1.38
N PHE A 92 -5.20 21.38 -0.85
CA PHE A 92 -6.50 21.79 -1.38
C PHE A 92 -7.54 22.02 -0.28
N HIS A 93 -8.67 22.61 -0.67
CA HIS A 93 -9.82 22.82 0.21
C HIS A 93 -10.95 21.85 -0.14
N PRO A 94 -11.29 20.89 0.74
CA PRO A 94 -12.44 20.01 0.56
C PRO A 94 -13.74 20.80 0.36
N ALA A 95 -14.66 20.25 -0.45
CA ALA A 95 -15.92 20.91 -0.74
C ALA A 95 -16.89 20.76 0.44
N ALA A 96 -17.53 21.86 0.85
CA ALA A 96 -18.58 21.81 1.86
C ALA A 96 -19.79 20.99 1.37
N ILE A 97 -20.32 20.12 2.23
CA ILE A 97 -21.56 19.40 1.96
C ILE A 97 -22.70 20.36 2.26
N LEU A 98 -23.43 20.81 1.24
CA LEU A 98 -24.43 21.87 1.39
C LEU A 98 -25.87 21.35 1.57
N SER A 99 -26.63 22.03 2.42
CA SER A 99 -28.08 21.90 2.56
C SER A 99 -28.71 23.29 2.46
N GLY A 100 -29.54 23.54 1.44
CA GLY A 100 -30.17 24.86 1.25
C GLY A 100 -29.18 26.01 0.94
N GLY A 101 -27.95 25.71 0.52
CA GLY A 101 -26.91 26.70 0.23
C GLY A 101 -25.98 27.01 1.41
N PHE A 102 -26.22 26.40 2.58
CA PHE A 102 -25.39 26.49 3.77
C PHE A 102 -24.68 25.17 4.01
N ASN A 103 -23.66 25.15 4.87
CA ASN A 103 -23.08 23.89 5.30
C ASN A 103 -24.19 23.01 5.92
N SER A 104 -24.18 21.72 5.66
CA SER A 104 -25.17 20.78 6.19
C SER A 104 -25.22 20.73 7.73
N GLY A 105 -24.16 21.19 8.39
CA GLY A 105 -24.07 21.39 9.83
C GLY A 105 -24.57 22.72 10.38
N ASP A 106 -24.82 23.72 9.52
CA ASP A 106 -25.31 25.05 9.90
C ASP A 106 -26.82 24.95 10.14
N ALA A 107 -27.19 24.76 11.41
CA ALA A 107 -28.53 24.38 11.80
C ALA A 107 -29.53 25.54 11.68
N ASN A 108 -29.04 26.78 11.82
CA ASN A 108 -29.85 27.99 11.75
C ASN A 108 -29.63 28.81 10.46
N GLN A 109 -28.74 28.36 9.57
CA GLN A 109 -28.46 28.94 8.26
C GLN A 109 -27.97 30.39 8.33
N ASN A 110 -27.10 30.69 9.30
CA ASN A 110 -26.56 32.03 9.50
C ASN A 110 -25.14 32.22 8.93
N GLY A 111 -24.50 31.14 8.45
CA GLY A 111 -23.13 31.17 7.93
C GLY A 111 -22.05 31.28 9.00
N LEU A 112 -22.37 31.00 10.26
CA LEU A 112 -21.44 30.91 11.39
C LEU A 112 -21.45 29.48 11.91
N LEU A 113 -20.28 28.96 12.28
CA LEU A 113 -20.17 27.71 13.02
C LEU A 113 -20.53 28.00 14.48
N ASP A 114 -21.81 27.84 14.81
CA ASP A 114 -22.33 28.11 16.14
C ASP A 114 -21.88 27.05 17.16
N VAL A 115 -21.98 27.40 18.44
CA VAL A 115 -21.59 26.50 19.53
C VAL A 115 -22.39 25.20 19.46
N GLY A 116 -21.68 24.09 19.36
CA GLY A 116 -22.25 22.75 19.26
C GLY A 116 -22.56 22.28 17.83
N GLU A 117 -22.44 23.14 16.82
CA GLU A 117 -22.59 22.74 15.42
C GLU A 117 -21.38 21.94 14.93
N THR A 118 -21.59 21.14 13.89
CA THR A 118 -20.53 20.38 13.21
C THR A 118 -20.71 20.53 11.71
N TRP A 119 -19.81 21.26 11.07
CA TRP A 119 -19.82 21.50 9.64
C TRP A 119 -19.10 20.37 8.89
N HIS A 120 -19.70 19.92 7.79
CA HIS A 120 -19.26 18.75 7.03
C HIS A 120 -18.67 19.14 5.67
N TYR A 121 -17.56 18.50 5.32
CA TYR A 121 -16.88 18.66 4.05
C TYR A 121 -16.49 17.30 3.46
N GLN A 122 -16.26 17.25 2.15
CA GLN A 122 -15.82 16.04 1.46
C GLN A 122 -14.84 16.30 0.31
N ALA A 123 -14.03 15.29 0.04
CA ALA A 123 -13.17 15.18 -1.13
C ALA A 123 -13.17 13.74 -1.67
N THR A 124 -12.76 13.55 -2.92
CA THR A 124 -12.72 12.23 -3.56
C THR A 124 -11.44 12.03 -4.34
N GLY A 125 -10.94 10.80 -4.38
CA GLY A 125 -9.75 10.41 -5.13
C GLY A 125 -9.72 8.92 -5.42
N THR A 126 -8.52 8.41 -5.69
CA THR A 126 -8.27 6.98 -5.93
C THR A 126 -7.10 6.52 -5.06
N ALA A 127 -7.20 5.33 -4.48
CA ALA A 127 -6.16 4.77 -3.63
C ALA A 127 -4.85 4.56 -4.41
N GLN A 128 -3.74 4.92 -3.78
CA GLN A 128 -2.39 4.69 -4.30
C GLN A 128 -1.85 3.35 -3.78
N LEU A 129 -0.67 2.96 -4.24
CA LEU A 129 0.04 1.79 -3.72
C LEU A 129 0.89 2.25 -2.52
N GLY A 130 0.96 1.44 -1.47
CA GLY A 130 1.72 1.72 -0.25
C GLY A 130 0.95 2.53 0.79
N GLY A 131 1.62 2.81 1.91
CA GLY A 131 1.08 3.61 3.00
C GLY A 131 0.79 5.05 2.59
N TYR A 132 -0.42 5.50 2.89
CA TYR A 132 -0.89 6.84 2.61
C TYR A 132 -1.43 7.47 3.89
N VAL A 133 -0.75 8.51 4.38
CA VAL A 133 -1.18 9.32 5.53
C VAL A 133 -1.52 10.69 5.01
N ASN A 134 -2.72 11.18 5.31
CA ASN A 134 -3.17 12.48 4.82
C ASN A 134 -3.71 13.33 5.97
N ASN A 135 -3.06 14.48 6.18
CA ASN A 135 -3.38 15.41 7.26
C ASN A 135 -4.27 16.54 6.75
N ALA A 136 -5.19 16.96 7.59
CA ALA A 136 -5.98 18.15 7.35
C ALA A 136 -5.89 19.10 8.53
N THR A 137 -5.99 20.40 8.22
CA THR A 137 -6.05 21.48 9.19
C THR A 137 -7.31 22.30 8.95
N ALA A 138 -8.16 22.41 9.97
CA ALA A 138 -9.27 23.34 9.98
C ALA A 138 -8.85 24.63 10.70
N THR A 139 -9.24 25.78 10.15
CA THR A 139 -9.03 27.11 10.74
C THR A 139 -10.29 27.95 10.64
N THR A 140 -10.39 28.97 11.48
CA THR A 140 -11.44 30.01 11.40
C THR A 140 -10.82 31.40 11.31
N ASP A 141 -11.65 32.42 11.15
CA ASP A 141 -11.20 33.79 11.47
C ASP A 141 -10.85 33.92 12.96
N ALA A 142 -10.03 34.91 13.28
CA ALA A 142 -9.72 35.23 14.66
C ALA A 142 -10.95 35.77 15.40
N TYR A 143 -11.33 35.13 16.50
CA TYR A 143 -12.28 35.70 17.43
C TYR A 143 -11.57 36.77 18.27
N THR A 144 -12.08 38.00 18.27
CA THR A 144 -11.55 39.11 19.06
C THR A 144 -12.52 39.47 20.17
N ASP A 145 -12.07 39.41 21.42
CA ASP A 145 -12.88 39.76 22.58
C ASP A 145 -13.05 41.29 22.72
N THR A 146 -13.90 41.69 23.67
CA THR A 146 -14.17 43.12 23.92
C THR A 146 -12.97 43.89 24.46
N ALA A 147 -11.97 43.20 25.02
CA ALA A 147 -10.71 43.80 25.46
C ALA A 147 -9.68 43.93 24.32
N GLY A 148 -10.00 43.44 23.12
CA GLY A 148 -9.16 43.50 21.92
C GLY A 148 -8.15 42.35 21.83
N HIS A 149 -8.30 41.29 22.63
CA HIS A 149 -7.48 40.09 22.51
C HIS A 149 -8.07 39.13 21.48
N SER A 150 -7.22 38.62 20.60
CA SER A 150 -7.65 37.72 19.53
C SER A 150 -7.11 36.30 19.71
N ARG A 151 -7.92 35.32 19.34
CA ARG A 151 -7.53 33.92 19.21
C ARG A 151 -8.05 33.37 17.88
N THR A 152 -7.22 32.59 17.20
CA THR A 152 -7.59 31.89 15.98
C THR A 152 -7.67 30.40 16.27
N PRO A 153 -8.88 29.83 16.39
CA PRO A 153 -9.06 28.39 16.46
C PRO A 153 -8.44 27.68 15.28
N SER A 154 -7.76 26.57 15.57
CA SER A 154 -7.26 25.63 14.58
C SER A 154 -7.30 24.21 15.15
N ALA A 155 -7.64 23.23 14.32
CA ALA A 155 -7.56 21.82 14.66
C ALA A 155 -6.91 21.06 13.52
N THR A 156 -6.12 20.04 13.86
CA THR A 156 -5.48 19.15 12.90
C THR A 156 -5.93 17.73 13.15
N ASP A 157 -6.14 16.97 12.08
CA ASP A 157 -6.47 15.56 12.17
C ASP A 157 -5.94 14.81 10.94
N SER A 158 -5.75 13.51 11.05
CA SER A 158 -5.17 12.68 10.00
C SER A 158 -5.96 11.41 9.83
N SER A 159 -6.09 10.94 8.60
CA SER A 159 -6.58 9.59 8.32
C SER A 159 -5.59 8.86 7.41
N ASP A 160 -5.59 7.53 7.45
CA ASP A 160 -4.66 6.71 6.66
C ASP A 160 -5.29 5.48 6.02
N TYR A 161 -4.54 4.90 5.08
CA TYR A 161 -4.77 3.57 4.53
C TYR A 161 -3.47 2.96 4.02
N GLU A 162 -3.42 1.63 3.93
CA GLU A 162 -2.41 0.89 3.20
C GLU A 162 -2.96 0.44 1.83
N GLY A 163 -2.25 0.83 0.77
CA GLY A 163 -2.62 0.57 -0.61
C GLY A 163 -2.04 -0.72 -1.17
N TYR A 164 -2.85 -1.73 -1.48
CA TYR A 164 -2.38 -3.01 -2.03
C TYR A 164 -2.53 -3.11 -3.54
N SER A 165 -1.59 -3.78 -4.21
CA SER A 165 -1.73 -4.13 -5.63
C SER A 165 -2.82 -5.19 -5.85
N ASN A 166 -3.53 -5.07 -6.97
CA ASN A 166 -4.53 -6.02 -7.47
C ASN A 166 -4.39 -6.19 -9.01
N LYS A 167 -3.14 -6.19 -9.46
CA LYS A 167 -2.78 -6.09 -10.87
C LYS A 167 -2.03 -7.34 -11.37
N ALA A 168 -1.87 -8.36 -10.53
CA ALA A 168 -1.23 -9.59 -10.96
C ALA A 168 -2.10 -10.32 -11.98
N LEU A 169 -1.46 -10.90 -12.97
CA LEU A 169 -2.07 -11.57 -14.09
C LEU A 169 -1.70 -13.05 -14.03
N THR A 170 -2.71 -13.89 -14.23
CA THR A 170 -2.55 -15.34 -14.18
C THR A 170 -1.66 -15.85 -15.32
N GLN A 171 -1.05 -17.02 -15.13
CA GLN A 171 -0.36 -17.76 -16.19
C GLN A 171 -1.18 -17.85 -17.50
N GLY A 172 -2.49 -18.13 -17.40
CA GLY A 172 -3.36 -18.23 -18.59
C GLY A 172 -3.51 -16.92 -19.36
N PHE A 173 -3.41 -15.77 -18.67
CA PHE A 173 -3.34 -14.47 -19.32
C PHE A 173 -2.04 -14.36 -20.11
N TRP A 174 -0.88 -14.58 -19.49
CA TRP A 174 0.42 -14.47 -20.14
C TRP A 174 0.60 -15.43 -21.32
N GLY A 175 0.11 -16.67 -21.18
CA GLY A 175 0.08 -17.66 -22.26
C GLY A 175 -0.85 -17.32 -23.43
N SER A 176 -1.83 -16.42 -23.25
CA SER A 176 -2.70 -15.91 -24.32
C SER A 176 -2.26 -14.56 -24.90
N HIS A 177 -1.26 -13.92 -24.29
CA HIS A 177 -0.68 -12.63 -24.68
C HIS A 177 0.82 -12.76 -24.93
N THR A 178 1.24 -13.86 -25.58
CA THR A 178 2.66 -14.14 -25.82
C THR A 178 3.37 -13.12 -26.71
N ASP A 179 2.60 -12.31 -27.44
CA ASP A 179 3.10 -11.19 -28.23
C ASP A 179 3.42 -9.95 -27.38
N ALA A 180 3.02 -9.93 -26.11
CA ALA A 180 3.26 -8.81 -25.19
C ALA A 180 4.63 -8.85 -24.48
N TRP A 181 5.44 -9.87 -24.73
CA TRP A 181 6.72 -10.10 -24.03
C TRP A 181 7.74 -10.81 -24.93
N ASP A 182 7.60 -10.66 -26.25
CA ASP A 182 8.42 -11.40 -27.21
C ASP A 182 9.60 -10.63 -27.79
N ASN A 183 9.80 -9.37 -27.37
CA ASN A 183 10.85 -8.49 -27.85
C ASN A 183 10.81 -8.26 -29.37
N ILE A 184 9.64 -8.38 -30.01
CA ILE A 184 9.46 -8.11 -31.43
C ILE A 184 8.57 -6.87 -31.61
N PRO A 185 9.17 -5.67 -31.74
CA PRO A 185 8.42 -4.43 -31.84
C PRO A 185 7.37 -4.45 -32.96
N GLY A 186 6.11 -4.19 -32.59
CA GLY A 186 5.00 -4.07 -33.54
C GLY A 186 4.34 -5.39 -33.91
N ASN A 187 4.73 -6.49 -33.26
CA ASN A 187 4.09 -7.80 -33.42
C ASN A 187 2.76 -7.91 -32.64
N GLU A 188 2.44 -6.94 -31.79
CA GLU A 188 1.32 -7.04 -30.86
C GLU A 188 -0.04 -6.96 -31.57
N GLY A 189 -0.86 -7.97 -31.37
CA GLY A 189 -2.23 -8.08 -31.88
C GLY A 189 -3.28 -7.62 -30.86
N ASN A 190 -4.54 -7.94 -31.18
CA ASN A 190 -5.56 -8.09 -30.14
C ASN A 190 -5.50 -9.54 -29.65
N PRO A 191 -5.57 -9.81 -28.35
CA PRO A 191 -6.05 -8.91 -27.28
C PRO A 191 -5.04 -7.92 -26.67
N THR A 192 -3.73 -8.04 -26.90
CA THR A 192 -2.67 -7.25 -26.27
C THR A 192 -2.84 -5.73 -26.36
N LYS A 193 -3.11 -5.21 -27.57
CA LYS A 193 -3.41 -3.78 -27.77
C LYS A 193 -4.60 -3.27 -26.93
N SER A 194 -5.58 -4.12 -26.69
CA SER A 194 -6.75 -3.77 -25.86
C SER A 194 -6.37 -3.76 -24.37
N ALA A 195 -5.55 -4.71 -23.92
CA ALA A 195 -5.07 -4.78 -22.54
C ALA A 195 -4.24 -3.55 -22.15
N VAL A 196 -3.36 -3.06 -23.03
CA VAL A 196 -2.62 -1.80 -22.83
C VAL A 196 -3.57 -0.61 -22.74
N LYS A 197 -4.54 -0.53 -23.66
CA LYS A 197 -5.51 0.57 -23.68
C LYS A 197 -6.37 0.64 -22.41
N SER A 198 -6.66 -0.50 -21.78
CA SER A 198 -7.36 -0.56 -20.50
C SER A 198 -6.46 -0.38 -19.27
N GLY A 199 -5.14 -0.28 -19.44
CA GLY A 199 -4.17 -0.19 -18.34
C GLY A 199 -3.92 -1.51 -17.60
N VAL A 200 -4.28 -2.65 -18.21
CA VAL A 200 -3.98 -3.99 -17.69
C VAL A 200 -2.50 -4.33 -17.92
N LEU A 201 -2.00 -3.97 -19.11
CA LEU A 201 -0.58 -4.02 -19.43
C LEU A 201 0.02 -2.61 -19.37
N SER A 202 1.24 -2.50 -18.84
CA SER A 202 2.02 -1.27 -18.71
C SER A 202 2.52 -0.75 -20.06
N SER A 203 2.79 -1.66 -21.00
CA SER A 203 3.34 -1.40 -22.33
C SER A 203 2.91 -2.46 -23.34
N LEU A 204 3.19 -2.20 -24.63
CA LEU A 204 2.97 -3.18 -25.69
C LEU A 204 3.92 -4.37 -25.58
N ASP A 205 5.14 -4.13 -25.12
CA ASP A 205 6.11 -5.16 -24.77
C ASP A 205 6.58 -4.91 -23.34
N VAL A 206 6.31 -5.86 -22.44
CA VAL A 206 6.66 -5.75 -21.01
C VAL A 206 8.04 -6.31 -20.70
N ASN A 207 8.59 -7.18 -21.55
CA ASN A 207 9.89 -7.79 -21.28
C ASN A 207 10.99 -6.72 -21.36
N PRO A 208 11.71 -6.42 -20.26
CA PRO A 208 12.69 -5.35 -20.23
C PRO A 208 14.05 -5.76 -20.82
N SER A 209 14.19 -6.98 -21.33
CA SER A 209 15.48 -7.55 -21.78
C SER A 209 16.27 -6.61 -22.69
N VAL A 210 17.54 -6.43 -22.33
CA VAL A 210 18.54 -5.65 -23.06
C VAL A 210 19.85 -6.44 -23.16
N ASP A 211 20.72 -6.05 -24.09
CA ASP A 211 22.05 -6.66 -24.23
C ASP A 211 22.85 -6.49 -22.93
N ASP A 212 23.14 -7.61 -22.26
CA ASP A 212 23.89 -7.63 -21.01
C ASP A 212 25.40 -7.76 -21.29
N PRO A 213 26.24 -6.83 -20.75
CA PRO A 213 27.70 -6.93 -20.87
C PRO A 213 28.31 -8.25 -20.34
N ALA A 214 27.63 -8.96 -19.44
CA ALA A 214 28.07 -10.22 -18.86
C ALA A 214 27.96 -11.41 -19.83
N THR A 215 27.08 -11.33 -20.84
CA THR A 215 26.75 -12.43 -21.76
C THR A 215 27.20 -12.15 -23.21
N VAL A 216 28.42 -11.62 -23.36
CA VAL A 216 28.99 -11.20 -24.66
C VAL A 216 28.79 -12.23 -25.78
N GLY A 217 28.05 -11.84 -26.82
CA GLY A 217 27.83 -12.65 -28.02
C GLY A 217 26.57 -13.51 -27.99
N VAL A 218 25.77 -13.40 -26.94
CA VAL A 218 24.37 -13.83 -26.92
C VAL A 218 23.51 -12.70 -27.52
N ASP A 219 22.31 -13.06 -27.98
CA ASP A 219 21.28 -12.12 -28.43
C ASP A 219 20.14 -12.22 -27.42
N GLU A 220 20.24 -11.40 -26.37
CA GLU A 220 19.38 -11.42 -25.18
C GLU A 220 17.94 -11.09 -25.51
N SER A 221 17.68 -10.38 -26.63
CA SER A 221 16.33 -10.13 -27.14
C SER A 221 15.52 -11.42 -27.35
N LYS A 222 16.16 -12.59 -27.44
CA LYS A 222 15.49 -13.90 -27.56
C LYS A 222 15.11 -14.54 -26.22
N TYR A 223 15.33 -13.88 -25.10
CA TYR A 223 15.19 -14.44 -23.78
C TYR A 223 14.31 -13.56 -22.86
N LEU A 224 13.80 -14.20 -21.82
CA LEU A 224 13.20 -13.57 -20.65
C LEU A 224 14.15 -13.83 -19.47
N LEU A 225 14.41 -12.81 -18.67
CA LEU A 225 15.25 -12.91 -17.49
C LEU A 225 14.38 -13.22 -16.27
N LEU A 226 14.53 -14.41 -15.68
CA LEU A 226 13.94 -14.71 -14.38
C LEU A 226 14.87 -14.19 -13.27
N GLY A 227 14.29 -13.77 -12.15
CA GLY A 227 15.06 -13.21 -11.03
C GLY A 227 15.31 -11.71 -11.16
N ASP A 228 14.75 -11.06 -12.19
CA ASP A 228 14.92 -9.62 -12.38
C ASP A 228 13.89 -8.87 -11.52
N ALA A 229 14.22 -8.69 -10.24
CA ALA A 229 13.35 -8.06 -9.26
C ALA A 229 13.18 -6.54 -9.44
N ASN A 230 14.06 -5.89 -10.21
CA ASN A 230 14.07 -4.44 -10.43
C ASN A 230 13.64 -4.03 -11.85
N HIS A 231 13.40 -5.03 -12.71
CA HIS A 231 12.84 -4.95 -14.06
C HIS A 231 13.74 -4.16 -15.01
N ASN A 232 15.06 -4.25 -14.81
CA ASN A 232 16.05 -3.52 -15.62
C ASN A 232 16.54 -4.32 -16.85
N GLY A 233 16.17 -5.60 -16.95
CA GLY A 233 16.56 -6.52 -18.01
C GLY A 233 18.02 -7.00 -17.96
N LEU A 234 18.72 -6.80 -16.84
CA LEU A 234 20.14 -7.11 -16.65
C LEU A 234 20.36 -8.15 -15.54
N VAL A 235 21.41 -8.95 -15.69
CA VAL A 235 21.88 -9.85 -14.63
C VAL A 235 22.59 -9.02 -13.57
N ASP A 236 21.98 -8.96 -12.38
CA ASP A 236 22.50 -8.21 -11.24
C ASP A 236 23.18 -9.13 -10.21
N ASP A 237 22.77 -10.40 -10.12
CA ASP A 237 23.28 -11.36 -9.16
C ASP A 237 23.17 -12.83 -9.60
N ASP A 238 23.46 -13.76 -8.68
CA ASP A 238 23.41 -15.20 -8.92
C ASP A 238 21.96 -15.75 -8.91
N HIS A 239 20.95 -14.94 -8.60
CA HIS A 239 19.53 -15.31 -8.61
C HIS A 239 18.86 -15.04 -9.95
N ASN A 240 19.63 -14.65 -10.97
CA ASN A 240 19.14 -14.51 -12.34
C ASN A 240 19.28 -15.81 -13.14
N LEU A 241 18.33 -16.03 -14.07
CA LEU A 241 18.33 -17.17 -15.00
C LEU A 241 17.59 -16.83 -16.30
N TRP A 242 18.28 -16.93 -17.43
CA TRP A 242 17.70 -16.69 -18.76
C TRP A 242 16.93 -17.91 -19.28
N ILE A 243 15.69 -17.68 -19.70
CA ILE A 243 14.87 -18.66 -20.43
C ILE A 243 14.60 -18.15 -21.84
N SER A 244 14.77 -19.01 -22.86
CA SER A 244 14.45 -18.58 -24.22
C SER A 244 12.94 -18.30 -24.35
N ILE A 245 12.59 -17.23 -25.05
CA ILE A 245 11.18 -16.84 -25.28
C ILE A 245 10.41 -17.99 -25.94
N SER A 246 11.05 -18.76 -26.81
CA SER A 246 10.43 -19.93 -27.45
C SER A 246 10.05 -21.02 -26.44
N LEU A 247 10.89 -21.29 -25.45
CA LEU A 247 10.60 -22.24 -24.38
C LEU A 247 9.58 -21.67 -23.40
N ALA A 248 9.74 -20.42 -22.97
CA ALA A 248 8.78 -19.77 -22.08
C ALA A 248 7.37 -19.78 -22.67
N LYS A 249 7.22 -19.46 -23.97
CA LYS A 249 5.93 -19.51 -24.68
C LYS A 249 5.33 -20.91 -24.68
N SER A 250 6.14 -21.95 -24.88
CA SER A 250 5.65 -23.34 -24.87
C SER A 250 5.20 -23.79 -23.48
N ILE A 251 5.82 -23.26 -22.42
CA ILE A 251 5.50 -23.54 -21.02
C ILE A 251 4.20 -22.82 -20.60
N GLU A 252 4.09 -21.53 -20.88
CA GLU A 252 2.92 -20.70 -20.50
C GLU A 252 1.64 -21.11 -21.24
N SER A 253 1.77 -21.59 -22.48
CA SER A 253 0.63 -22.07 -23.28
C SER A 253 0.24 -23.53 -23.01
N SER A 254 0.99 -24.24 -22.15
CA SER A 254 0.72 -25.64 -21.80
C SER A 254 -0.19 -25.77 -20.56
N SER A 255 -1.10 -26.74 -20.57
CA SER A 255 -2.10 -26.92 -19.49
C SER A 255 -1.75 -27.98 -18.44
N THR A 256 -0.78 -28.87 -18.69
CA THR A 256 -0.39 -29.92 -17.73
C THR A 256 1.03 -30.43 -17.98
N SER A 257 1.85 -30.51 -16.92
CA SER A 257 3.15 -31.20 -16.95
C SER A 257 3.29 -32.12 -15.73
N GLY A 258 3.93 -33.28 -15.93
CA GLY A 258 4.37 -34.16 -14.83
C GLY A 258 5.80 -33.87 -14.37
N ASP A 259 6.48 -32.92 -15.02
CA ASP A 259 7.83 -32.46 -14.67
C ASP A 259 7.72 -31.26 -13.73
N ALA A 260 8.16 -31.44 -12.49
CA ALA A 260 8.21 -30.43 -11.43
C ALA A 260 8.92 -29.14 -11.89
N ARG A 261 9.92 -29.26 -12.76
CA ARG A 261 10.66 -28.11 -13.30
C ARG A 261 9.77 -27.22 -14.17
N VAL A 262 8.95 -27.85 -15.02
CA VAL A 262 7.99 -27.12 -15.85
C VAL A 262 6.90 -26.51 -14.98
N ILE A 263 6.40 -27.23 -13.98
CA ILE A 263 5.38 -26.71 -13.04
C ILE A 263 5.90 -25.46 -12.32
N MET A 264 7.15 -25.47 -11.84
CA MET A 264 7.76 -24.29 -11.21
C MET A 264 7.95 -23.15 -12.21
N LEU A 265 8.50 -23.44 -13.40
CA LEU A 265 8.68 -22.43 -14.45
C LEU A 265 7.37 -21.76 -14.86
N GLN A 266 6.25 -22.49 -14.92
CA GLN A 266 4.94 -21.89 -15.22
C GLN A 266 4.56 -20.78 -14.25
N GLN A 267 4.83 -20.97 -12.95
CA GLN A 267 4.51 -19.94 -11.96
C GLN A 267 5.58 -18.85 -11.90
N ALA A 268 6.86 -19.22 -12.08
CA ALA A 268 7.97 -18.27 -12.08
C ALA A 268 7.94 -17.32 -13.29
N ILE A 269 7.64 -17.82 -14.49
CA ILE A 269 7.51 -16.98 -15.70
C ILE A 269 6.35 -16.00 -15.54
N ALA A 270 5.17 -16.47 -15.12
CA ALA A 270 4.04 -15.59 -14.87
C ALA A 270 4.33 -14.55 -13.78
N ALA A 271 5.05 -14.93 -12.72
CA ALA A 271 5.46 -14.02 -11.65
C ALA A 271 6.44 -12.97 -12.17
N GLN A 272 7.45 -13.36 -12.93
CA GLN A 272 8.40 -12.44 -13.56
C GLN A 272 7.68 -11.47 -14.51
N LEU A 273 6.74 -11.94 -15.34
CA LEU A 273 5.99 -11.06 -16.22
C LEU A 273 5.07 -10.09 -15.46
N ASN A 274 4.55 -10.49 -14.30
CA ASN A 274 3.81 -9.58 -13.41
C ASN A 274 4.72 -8.50 -12.83
N ILE A 275 5.89 -8.91 -12.38
CA ILE A 275 7.01 -8.06 -11.93
C ILE A 275 7.33 -7.05 -13.05
N ASP A 276 7.68 -7.50 -14.25
CA ASP A 276 7.94 -6.65 -15.43
C ASP A 276 6.77 -5.71 -15.79
N ASN A 277 5.52 -6.14 -15.56
CA ASN A 277 4.31 -5.33 -15.73
C ASN A 277 4.07 -4.30 -14.60
N GLY A 278 4.99 -4.18 -13.65
CA GLY A 278 4.98 -3.22 -12.54
C GLY A 278 4.28 -3.69 -11.27
N VAL A 279 4.04 -4.99 -11.13
CA VAL A 279 3.50 -5.57 -9.88
C VAL A 279 4.64 -5.81 -8.91
N ALA A 280 4.61 -5.15 -7.75
CA ALA A 280 5.59 -5.41 -6.71
C ALA A 280 5.42 -6.83 -6.15
N GLN A 281 6.49 -7.63 -6.22
CA GLN A 281 6.50 -8.98 -5.66
C GLN A 281 6.61 -8.99 -4.13
N PRO A 282 6.16 -10.08 -3.48
CA PRO A 282 6.65 -10.44 -2.16
C PRO A 282 8.17 -10.54 -2.18
N PHE A 283 8.80 -10.10 -1.10
CA PHE A 283 10.25 -9.92 -1.00
C PHE A 283 11.01 -11.17 -1.47
N ASN A 284 11.76 -11.04 -2.57
CA ASN A 284 12.61 -12.07 -3.18
C ASN A 284 11.90 -13.40 -3.55
N LEU A 285 10.59 -13.37 -3.78
CA LEU A 285 9.85 -14.59 -4.15
C LEU A 285 10.33 -15.18 -5.50
N ILE A 286 10.65 -14.32 -6.47
CA ILE A 286 11.13 -14.78 -7.78
C ILE A 286 12.55 -15.36 -7.70
N ASP A 287 13.42 -14.75 -6.89
CA ASP A 287 14.80 -15.20 -6.66
C ASP A 287 14.81 -16.62 -6.12
N GLU A 288 13.89 -16.93 -5.20
CA GLU A 288 13.75 -18.28 -4.64
C GLU A 288 13.29 -19.33 -5.65
N ALA A 289 12.40 -18.92 -6.56
CA ALA A 289 12.02 -19.76 -7.69
C ALA A 289 13.26 -20.09 -8.54
N VAL A 290 14.10 -19.10 -8.82
CA VAL A 290 15.34 -19.29 -9.59
C VAL A 290 16.35 -20.16 -8.83
N MET A 291 16.55 -19.93 -7.53
CA MET A 291 17.42 -20.75 -6.70
C MET A 291 16.97 -22.21 -6.67
N TRP A 292 15.66 -22.47 -6.60
CA TRP A 292 15.10 -23.82 -6.72
C TRP A 292 15.41 -24.43 -8.11
N LEU A 293 15.22 -23.66 -9.18
CA LEU A 293 15.44 -24.11 -10.57
C LEU A 293 16.91 -24.42 -10.86
N LYS A 294 17.85 -23.70 -10.24
CA LYS A 294 19.30 -23.92 -10.34
C LYS A 294 19.82 -24.95 -9.33
N GLY A 295 19.01 -25.33 -8.33
CA GLY A 295 19.44 -26.21 -7.24
C GLY A 295 20.54 -25.56 -6.40
N GLN A 296 20.33 -24.31 -6.00
CA GLN A 296 21.28 -23.49 -5.26
C GLN A 296 20.70 -23.07 -3.90
N GLY A 297 21.56 -22.47 -3.06
CA GLY A 297 21.20 -22.06 -1.69
C GLY A 297 20.59 -23.19 -0.86
N ALA A 298 19.44 -22.92 -0.26
CA ALA A 298 18.71 -23.90 0.55
C ALA A 298 18.25 -25.13 -0.24
N TRP A 299 18.13 -25.00 -1.56
CA TRP A 299 17.71 -26.05 -2.49
C TRP A 299 18.87 -26.90 -3.02
N ALA A 300 20.09 -26.63 -2.59
CA ALA A 300 21.28 -27.33 -3.06
C ALA A 300 21.24 -28.84 -2.78
N SER A 301 21.80 -29.61 -3.71
CA SER A 301 21.90 -31.08 -3.64
C SER A 301 20.56 -31.84 -3.59
N LEU A 302 19.43 -31.20 -3.91
CA LEU A 302 18.12 -31.86 -3.91
C LEU A 302 17.75 -32.53 -5.25
N GLY A 303 18.55 -32.32 -6.30
CA GLY A 303 18.44 -33.03 -7.58
C GLY A 303 17.67 -32.31 -8.68
N VAL A 304 17.53 -30.98 -8.58
CA VAL A 304 17.08 -30.09 -9.67
C VAL A 304 18.26 -29.18 -10.03
N ASN A 305 18.53 -29.03 -11.33
CA ASN A 305 19.36 -27.97 -11.88
C ASN A 305 19.01 -27.82 -13.37
N LEU A 306 18.61 -26.61 -13.77
CA LEU A 306 18.31 -26.26 -15.16
C LEU A 306 19.47 -25.55 -15.88
N ASP A 307 20.52 -25.20 -15.16
CA ASP A 307 21.73 -24.55 -15.67
C ASP A 307 22.93 -25.41 -15.24
N SER A 308 23.15 -26.51 -15.94
CA SER A 308 24.15 -27.52 -15.54
C SER A 308 25.58 -27.07 -15.82
N ASN A 309 25.75 -26.16 -16.77
CA ASN A 309 27.02 -25.58 -17.18
C ASN A 309 27.33 -24.25 -16.50
N ASN A 310 26.40 -23.72 -15.68
CA ASN A 310 26.51 -22.46 -14.95
C ASN A 310 26.81 -21.27 -15.88
N ASP A 311 26.15 -21.22 -17.04
CA ASP A 311 26.28 -20.10 -17.99
C ASP A 311 25.16 -19.07 -17.83
N GLY A 312 24.22 -19.28 -16.91
CA GLY A 312 23.09 -18.40 -16.66
C GLY A 312 21.90 -18.63 -17.59
N PHE A 313 21.93 -19.65 -18.45
CA PHE A 313 20.85 -19.99 -19.38
C PHE A 313 20.27 -21.36 -19.05
N ILE A 314 18.94 -21.49 -19.22
CA ILE A 314 18.28 -22.79 -19.10
C ILE A 314 18.75 -23.73 -20.22
N ASP A 315 19.28 -24.88 -19.83
CA ASP A 315 19.64 -25.99 -20.70
C ASP A 315 18.42 -26.55 -21.45
N THR A 316 18.48 -26.60 -22.79
CA THR A 316 17.38 -27.07 -23.64
C THR A 316 17.76 -28.26 -24.52
N ASN A 317 16.76 -28.88 -25.16
CA ASN A 317 16.89 -29.99 -26.12
C ASN A 317 17.60 -29.64 -27.45
N GLY A 318 18.42 -28.58 -27.49
CA GLY A 318 19.08 -28.04 -28.68
C GLY A 318 18.15 -27.27 -29.62
N ALA A 319 16.86 -27.64 -29.69
CA ALA A 319 15.84 -26.91 -30.44
C ALA A 319 15.22 -25.74 -29.63
N GLY A 320 15.57 -25.58 -28.36
CA GLY A 320 15.05 -24.48 -27.52
C GLY A 320 13.56 -24.57 -27.21
N THR A 321 12.94 -25.75 -27.36
CA THR A 321 11.48 -25.94 -27.21
C THR A 321 11.10 -26.84 -26.04
N ALA A 322 12.07 -27.52 -25.43
CA ALA A 322 11.90 -28.31 -24.21
C ALA A 322 13.17 -28.30 -23.37
N LEU A 323 13.00 -28.54 -22.06
CA LEU A 323 14.11 -28.67 -21.11
C LEU A 323 15.02 -29.84 -21.46
N ALA A 324 16.32 -29.68 -21.19
CA ALA A 324 17.26 -30.78 -21.24
C ALA A 324 17.07 -31.76 -20.05
N GLY A 325 17.60 -32.97 -20.21
CA GLY A 325 17.64 -33.97 -19.14
C GLY A 325 16.30 -34.63 -18.81
N PRO A 326 16.30 -35.62 -17.89
CA PRO A 326 15.10 -36.33 -17.49
C PRO A 326 14.17 -35.45 -16.64
N ALA A 327 12.86 -35.69 -16.76
CA ALA A 327 11.86 -35.00 -15.95
C ALA A 327 12.06 -35.26 -14.44
N VAL A 328 11.88 -34.21 -13.64
CA VAL A 328 11.89 -34.31 -12.17
C VAL A 328 10.46 -34.57 -11.70
N LYS A 329 10.25 -35.63 -10.93
CA LYS A 329 8.91 -35.98 -10.43
C LYS A 329 8.55 -35.12 -9.22
N THR A 330 7.26 -34.81 -9.05
CA THR A 330 6.74 -34.18 -7.82
C THR A 330 6.84 -35.09 -6.59
N SER A 331 7.17 -36.37 -6.75
CA SER A 331 7.51 -37.29 -5.65
C SER A 331 9.00 -37.30 -5.28
N SER A 332 9.82 -36.47 -5.94
CA SER A 332 11.26 -36.38 -5.68
C SER A 332 11.57 -35.62 -4.39
N ILE A 333 12.82 -35.73 -3.93
CA ILE A 333 13.32 -35.00 -2.77
C ILE A 333 13.28 -33.49 -3.04
N ALA A 334 13.66 -33.03 -4.24
CA ALA A 334 13.58 -31.63 -4.64
C ALA A 334 12.20 -30.98 -4.47
N TRP A 335 11.12 -31.74 -4.64
CA TRP A 335 9.77 -31.22 -4.50
C TRP A 335 9.23 -31.28 -3.06
N ASN A 336 9.57 -32.34 -2.31
CA ASN A 336 8.93 -32.64 -1.02
C ASN A 336 9.75 -32.20 0.19
N LYS A 337 11.05 -31.95 0.02
CA LYS A 337 11.92 -31.54 1.13
C LYS A 337 11.62 -30.09 1.51
N TYR A 338 11.24 -29.89 2.77
CA TYR A 338 11.16 -28.56 3.37
C TYR A 338 12.56 -28.02 3.60
N VAL A 339 12.73 -26.75 3.26
CA VAL A 339 13.95 -25.97 3.43
C VAL A 339 13.60 -24.60 4.03
N ASP A 340 14.63 -23.90 4.42
CA ASP A 340 14.60 -22.50 4.87
C ASP A 340 14.78 -21.62 3.64
N VAL A 341 13.75 -20.87 3.26
CA VAL A 341 13.63 -20.23 1.95
C VAL A 341 14.12 -18.79 2.06
N ILE A 342 15.27 -18.50 1.45
CA ILE A 342 16.14 -17.33 1.64
C ILE A 342 16.90 -17.37 2.99
N ASP A 343 18.11 -17.89 2.89
CA ASP A 343 19.25 -17.84 3.83
C ASP A 343 19.15 -18.45 5.25
N PRO A 344 19.82 -19.61 5.48
CA PRO A 344 20.09 -20.16 6.82
C PRO A 344 21.13 -19.37 7.67
N ALA A 345 21.65 -18.22 7.22
CA ALA A 345 22.74 -17.46 7.85
C ALA A 345 22.44 -15.99 8.23
N SER A 346 21.22 -15.48 7.98
CA SER A 346 20.89 -14.05 8.13
C SER A 346 20.83 -13.57 9.59
N GLY A 347 20.80 -14.49 10.56
CA GLY A 347 20.68 -14.17 11.99
C GLY A 347 19.30 -13.62 12.38
N ILE A 348 18.34 -13.66 11.45
CA ILE A 348 16.92 -13.40 11.71
C ILE A 348 16.36 -14.60 12.49
N ALA A 349 15.49 -14.33 13.45
CA ALA A 349 14.82 -15.37 14.22
C ALA A 349 13.77 -16.03 13.34
N ASP A 350 14.18 -17.08 12.63
CA ASP A 350 13.27 -17.96 11.95
C ASP A 350 12.29 -18.56 12.99
N TRP A 351 11.00 -18.42 12.68
CA TRP A 351 9.90 -18.67 13.60
C TRP A 351 9.40 -20.12 13.52
N ASN A 352 9.86 -20.93 12.56
CA ASN A 352 9.49 -22.34 12.39
C ASN A 352 10.67 -23.34 12.50
N GLY A 353 11.90 -22.88 12.67
CA GLY A 353 13.06 -23.74 12.85
C GLY A 353 13.61 -24.33 11.55
N GLY A 354 13.50 -23.59 10.45
CA GLY A 354 14.23 -23.74 9.20
C GLY A 354 13.48 -24.59 8.19
N GLN A 355 12.14 -24.53 8.23
CA GLN A 355 11.24 -25.34 7.41
C GLN A 355 10.08 -24.49 6.89
N GLU A 356 10.37 -23.49 6.08
CA GLU A 356 9.38 -22.55 5.58
C GLU A 356 8.54 -23.12 4.45
N ALA A 357 9.19 -23.72 3.43
CA ALA A 357 8.47 -24.34 2.34
C ALA A 357 9.22 -25.49 1.68
N ASN A 358 8.48 -26.33 0.95
CA ASN A 358 9.03 -27.24 -0.06
C ASN A 358 8.71 -26.74 -1.47
N GLY A 359 9.06 -27.51 -2.51
CA GLY A 359 8.78 -27.13 -3.90
C GLY A 359 7.30 -26.92 -4.22
N GLU A 360 6.39 -27.66 -3.55
CA GLU A 360 4.94 -27.42 -3.67
C GLU A 360 4.54 -26.07 -3.06
N GLY A 361 5.08 -25.75 -1.87
CA GLY A 361 4.83 -24.50 -1.16
C GLY A 361 5.33 -23.29 -1.94
N LEU A 362 6.56 -23.35 -2.45
CA LEU A 362 7.13 -22.28 -3.29
C LEU A 362 6.33 -22.06 -4.58
N LYS A 363 5.95 -23.15 -5.26
CA LYS A 363 5.05 -23.08 -6.41
C LYS A 363 3.72 -22.43 -6.06
N ASN A 364 3.15 -22.78 -4.91
CA ASN A 364 1.88 -22.22 -4.47
C ASN A 364 1.99 -20.73 -4.12
N ALA A 365 3.08 -20.30 -3.47
CA ALA A 365 3.34 -18.89 -3.20
C ALA A 365 3.36 -18.06 -4.48
N LEU A 366 4.11 -18.52 -5.51
CA LEU A 366 4.10 -17.91 -6.84
C LEU A 366 2.69 -17.91 -7.47
N MET A 367 1.96 -19.01 -7.37
CA MET A 367 0.59 -19.10 -7.88
C MET A 367 -0.35 -18.11 -7.21
N TRP A 368 -0.28 -17.96 -5.88
CA TRP A 368 -1.12 -17.03 -5.13
C TRP A 368 -0.76 -15.57 -5.42
N PHE A 369 0.52 -15.27 -5.64
CA PHE A 369 0.94 -13.98 -6.17
C PHE A 369 0.31 -13.72 -7.56
N ASN A 370 0.44 -14.68 -8.47
CA ASN A 370 -0.13 -14.59 -9.83
C ASN A 370 -1.66 -14.53 -9.89
N GLN A 371 -2.36 -14.78 -8.78
CA GLN A 371 -3.81 -14.78 -8.66
C GLN A 371 -4.35 -13.63 -7.80
N ASP A 372 -3.51 -12.64 -7.45
CA ASP A 372 -3.85 -11.54 -6.53
C ASP A 372 -4.38 -12.04 -5.16
N GLN A 373 -3.93 -13.22 -4.71
CA GLN A 373 -4.23 -13.74 -3.36
C GLN A 373 -3.13 -13.39 -2.37
N LEU A 374 -1.87 -13.43 -2.81
CA LEU A 374 -0.73 -12.92 -2.05
C LEU A 374 -0.34 -11.57 -2.65
N VAL A 375 -0.77 -10.49 -2.00
CA VAL A 375 -0.66 -9.12 -2.52
C VAL A 375 0.35 -8.32 -1.72
N THR A 376 0.93 -7.28 -2.34
CA THR A 376 1.87 -6.38 -1.67
C THR A 376 1.43 -4.93 -1.81
N SER A 377 1.85 -4.10 -0.87
CA SER A 377 1.72 -2.65 -0.94
C SER A 377 2.97 -1.96 -1.50
N GLY A 378 3.85 -2.71 -2.15
CA GLY A 378 5.07 -2.20 -2.78
C GLY A 378 6.37 -2.64 -2.11
N PRO A 379 7.52 -2.21 -2.65
CA PRO A 379 8.83 -2.49 -2.07
C PRO A 379 8.97 -1.85 -0.68
N GLY A 380 9.29 -2.66 0.33
CA GLY A 380 9.43 -2.19 1.72
C GLY A 380 8.12 -1.81 2.42
N GLY A 381 6.96 -2.06 1.78
CA GLY A 381 5.64 -1.97 2.39
C GLY A 381 5.28 -3.25 3.13
N ASN A 382 4.03 -3.69 2.97
CA ASN A 382 3.48 -4.89 3.58
C ASN A 382 3.11 -5.93 2.52
N VAL A 383 3.05 -7.18 2.95
CA VAL A 383 2.52 -8.32 2.20
C VAL A 383 1.30 -8.83 2.95
N GLY A 384 0.26 -9.20 2.22
CA GLY A 384 -0.99 -9.64 2.83
C GLY A 384 -1.71 -10.73 2.07
N TRP A 385 -2.51 -11.50 2.81
CA TRP A 385 -3.36 -12.54 2.26
C TRP A 385 -4.78 -12.04 1.99
N PHE A 386 -5.14 -11.99 0.71
CA PHE A 386 -6.49 -11.67 0.25
C PHE A 386 -7.35 -12.93 0.13
N ASN A 387 -8.39 -13.02 0.97
CA ASN A 387 -9.31 -14.16 0.96
C ASN A 387 -10.43 -14.07 -0.10
N GLY A 388 -10.37 -13.08 -1.00
CA GLY A 388 -11.41 -12.78 -1.98
C GLY A 388 -12.40 -11.69 -1.54
N THR A 389 -12.34 -11.22 -0.29
CA THR A 389 -13.18 -10.12 0.22
C THR A 389 -12.37 -9.07 0.99
N THR A 390 -11.39 -9.49 1.79
CA THR A 390 -10.55 -8.58 2.58
C THR A 390 -9.16 -9.17 2.79
N ILE A 391 -8.22 -8.34 3.20
CA ILE A 391 -6.90 -8.74 3.68
C ILE A 391 -7.08 -9.21 5.13
N ILE A 392 -6.75 -10.47 5.41
CA ILE A 392 -6.98 -11.07 6.74
C ILE A 392 -5.70 -11.36 7.53
N ASP A 393 -4.56 -11.20 6.87
CA ASP A 393 -3.26 -11.43 7.45
C ASP A 393 -2.27 -10.54 6.70
N GLU A 394 -1.46 -9.79 7.45
CA GLU A 394 -0.64 -8.70 6.95
C GLU A 394 0.62 -8.59 7.79
N HIS A 395 1.76 -8.64 7.09
CA HIS A 395 3.08 -8.51 7.69
C HIS A 395 3.95 -7.57 6.86
N PRO A 396 5.04 -7.02 7.41
CA PRO A 396 6.02 -6.30 6.62
C PRO A 396 6.50 -7.14 5.42
N ASN A 397 6.63 -6.54 4.24
CA ASN A 397 7.15 -7.18 3.04
C ASN A 397 8.68 -7.29 3.13
N THR A 398 9.15 -8.14 4.02
CA THR A 398 10.56 -8.41 4.27
C THR A 398 10.85 -9.91 4.20
N LEU A 399 12.13 -10.24 4.31
CA LEU A 399 12.62 -11.61 4.49
C LEU A 399 11.81 -12.35 5.56
N ASP A 400 11.43 -13.60 5.28
CA ASP A 400 10.65 -14.57 6.08
C ASP A 400 9.20 -14.17 6.43
N GLN A 401 8.86 -12.88 6.39
CA GLN A 401 7.55 -12.37 6.82
C GLN A 401 6.41 -12.73 5.86
N PHE A 402 6.70 -12.85 4.56
CA PHE A 402 5.67 -13.35 3.64
C PHE A 402 5.42 -14.86 3.84
N TRP A 403 6.43 -15.64 4.23
CA TRP A 403 6.23 -17.04 4.61
C TRP A 403 5.39 -17.14 5.89
N LEU A 404 5.60 -16.25 6.86
CA LEU A 404 4.75 -16.13 8.04
C LEU A 404 3.29 -15.86 7.66
N THR A 405 3.06 -14.91 6.74
CA THR A 405 1.72 -14.63 6.20
C THR A 405 1.07 -15.91 5.63
N LEU A 406 1.82 -16.69 4.86
CA LEU A 406 1.31 -17.94 4.29
C LEU A 406 1.06 -19.02 5.37
N HIS A 407 1.87 -19.06 6.40
CA HIS A 407 1.73 -20.01 7.49
C HIS A 407 0.48 -19.74 8.35
N GLU A 408 0.25 -18.48 8.73
CA GLU A 408 -0.82 -18.08 9.63
C GLU A 408 -2.22 -18.22 9.01
N VAL A 409 -2.34 -18.09 7.68
CA VAL A 409 -3.59 -18.35 6.93
C VAL A 409 -4.10 -19.79 7.10
N GLY A 410 -3.20 -20.75 7.35
CA GLY A 410 -3.53 -22.14 7.63
C GLY A 410 -4.10 -22.95 6.44
N GLY A 411 -3.86 -24.26 6.44
CA GLY A 411 -4.39 -25.17 5.41
C GLY A 411 -3.72 -25.07 4.03
N LEU A 412 -2.69 -24.24 3.91
CA LEU A 412 -1.85 -24.12 2.72
C LEU A 412 -0.91 -25.32 2.60
N THR A 413 -0.83 -25.92 1.41
CA THR A 413 0.00 -27.12 1.19
C THR A 413 1.44 -26.73 0.91
N GLY A 414 2.37 -27.44 1.54
CA GLY A 414 3.81 -27.24 1.32
C GLY A 414 4.44 -26.09 2.10
N ILE A 415 3.68 -25.47 3.02
CA ILE A 415 4.10 -24.41 3.96
C ILE A 415 4.09 -24.97 5.38
N LYS A 416 5.01 -24.57 6.24
CA LYS A 416 5.18 -25.16 7.58
C LYS A 416 5.49 -24.19 8.70
#